data_AF-A0A661F138-F1
#
_entry.id   AF-A0A661F138-F1
#
_cell.length_a   1.000
_cell.length_b   1.000
_cell.length_c   1.000
_cell.angle_alpha   90.00
_cell.angle_beta   90.00
_cell.angle_gamma   90.00
#
_symmetry.space_group_name_H-M   'P 1'
#
loop_
_entity.id
_entity.type
_entity.pdbx_description
1 polymer ?
#
loop_
_entity_poly.entity_id
_entity_poly.type
_entity_poly.pdbx_seq_one_letter_code
_entity_poly.pdbx_strand_id
1 'polypeptide(L)' 'MLLTITTFGKKELHRVAHITQAIADCDCAVLESRMASLANDAVFSLLVEGNWNHIA' A
#
# COMPACT_ATOMS: atom_id res chain seq x y z
N MET A 1 0.66 -12.95 8.63
CA MET A 1 0.63 -13.42 7.22
C MET A 1 1.04 -12.25 6.32
N LEU A 2 1.80 -12.52 5.25
CA LEU A 2 2.30 -11.49 4.35
C LEU A 2 1.41 -11.33 3.11
N LEU A 3 1.11 -10.09 2.74
CA LEU A 3 0.48 -9.73 1.47
C LEU A 3 1.31 -8.68 0.73
N THR A 4 1.34 -8.82 -0.59
CA THR A 4 1.90 -7.79 -1.47
C THR A 4 0.74 -7.00 -2.09
N ILE A 5 0.68 -5.70 -1.81
CA ILE A 5 -0.33 -4.79 -2.37
C ILE A 5 0.34 -3.94 -3.44
N THR A 6 -0.15 -3.98 -4.67
CA THR A 6 0.34 -3.11 -5.75
C THR A 6 -0.80 -2.28 -6.30
N THR A 7 -0.55 -0.98 -6.43
CA THR A 7 -1.48 -0.01 -7.03
C THR A 7 -0.84 0.67 -8.21
N PHE A 8 -1.64 0.97 -9.23
CA PHE A 8 -1.22 1.69 -10.43
C PHE A 8 -2.25 2.76 -10.78
N GLY A 9 -1.79 3.92 -11.24
CA GLY A 9 -2.65 4.93 -11.86
C GLY A 9 -2.06 6.31 -11.77
N LYS A 10 -2.90 7.34 -11.92
CA LYS A 10 -2.44 8.74 -11.91
C LYS A 10 -1.73 9.09 -10.60
N LYS A 11 -0.67 9.90 -10.72
CA LYS A 11 0.08 10.43 -9.59
C LYS A 11 -0.82 11.39 -8.80
N GLU A 12 -1.31 10.93 -7.65
CA GLU A 12 -2.10 11.73 -6.72
C GLU A 12 -1.34 11.91 -5.41
N LEU A 13 -1.28 13.15 -4.92
CA LEU A 13 -0.42 13.57 -3.81
C LEU A 13 -0.65 12.79 -2.51
N HIS A 14 -1.87 12.26 -2.32
CA HIS A 14 -2.30 11.63 -1.06
C HIS A 14 -2.58 10.13 -1.17
N ARG A 15 -2.44 9.53 -2.35
CA ARG A 15 -2.82 8.12 -2.57
C ARG A 15 -2.02 7.17 -1.69
N VAL A 16 -0.70 7.36 -1.62
CA VAL A 16 0.19 6.55 -0.77
C VAL A 16 -0.20 6.69 0.70
N ALA A 17 -0.41 7.92 1.16
CA ALA A 17 -0.79 8.20 2.55
C ALA A 17 -2.12 7.53 2.93
N HIS A 18 -3.12 7.57 2.05
CA HIS A 18 -4.41 6.90 2.28
C HIS A 18 -4.27 5.37 2.37
N ILE A 19 -3.47 4.77 1.48
CA ILE A 19 -3.24 3.31 1.50
C ILE A 19 -2.50 2.91 2.78
N THR A 20 -1.45 3.63 3.16
CA THR A 20 -0.69 3.32 4.39
C THR A 20 -1.52 3.53 5.64
N GLN A 21 -2.40 4.54 5.66
CA GLN A 21 -3.32 4.76 6.77
C GLN A 21 -4.33 3.61 6.89
N ALA A 22 -4.95 3.21 5.78
CA ALA A 22 -5.89 2.08 5.78
C ALA A 22 -5.24 0.77 6.24
N ILE A 23 -3.95 0.56 5.93
CA ILE A 23 -3.19 -0.58 6.44
C ILE A 23 -2.99 -0.48 7.96
N ALA A 24 -2.61 0.71 8.46
CA ALA A 24 -2.43 0.93 9.89
C ALA A 24 -3.74 0.76 10.68
N ASP A 25 -4.87 1.23 10.14
CA ASP A 25 -6.20 1.11 10.75
C ASP A 25 -6.67 -0.36 10.88
N CYS A 26 -6.04 -1.27 10.13
CA CYS A 26 -6.28 -2.72 10.19
C CYS A 26 -5.34 -3.47 11.15
N ASP A 27 -4.58 -2.76 12.00
CA ASP A 27 -3.52 -3.32 12.85
C ASP A 27 -2.48 -4.14 12.05
N CYS A 28 -2.21 -3.70 10.82
CA CYS A 28 -1.19 -4.29 9.95
C CYS A 28 0.06 -3.39 9.86
N ALA A 29 1.20 -3.99 9.55
CA ALA A 29 2.49 -3.31 9.42
C ALA A 29 3.00 -3.32 7.97
N VAL A 30 3.47 -2.17 7.48
CA VAL A 30 4.20 -2.10 6.20
C VAL A 30 5.67 -2.46 6.46
N LEU A 31 6.14 -3.54 5.84
CA LEU A 31 7.53 -4.01 5.97
C LEU A 31 8.43 -3.41 4.89
N GLU A 32 7.93 -3.31 3.65
CA GLU A 32 8.66 -2.70 2.53
C GLU A 32 7.72 -1.84 1.70
N SER A 33 8.27 -0.80 1.09
CA SER A 33 7.58 0.00 0.08
C SER A 33 8.50 0.29 -1.11
N ARG A 34 7.96 0.21 -2.32
CA ARG A 34 8.62 0.57 -3.56
C ARG A 34 7.69 1.41 -4.42
N MET A 35 8.22 2.50 -4.96
CA MET A 35 7.47 3.38 -5.86
C MET A 35 8.25 3.56 -7.16
N ALA A 36 7.54 3.54 -8.27
CA ALA A 36 8.03 3.96 -9.57
C ALA A 36 7.03 4.93 -10.20
N SER A 37 7.50 5.95 -10.90
CA SER A 37 6.62 6.91 -11.58
C SER A 37 7.10 7.17 -13.00
N LEU A 38 6.15 7.30 -13.92
CA LEU A 38 6.40 7.66 -15.31
C LEU A 38 5.38 8.71 -15.74
N ALA A 39 5.86 9.88 -16.16
CA ALA A 39 5.02 11.03 -16.50
C ALA A 39 3.99 11.32 -15.40
N ASN A 40 2.70 11.15 -15.70
CA ASN A 40 1.60 11.42 -14.78
C ASN A 40 1.07 10.16 -14.08
N ASP A 41 1.74 9.02 -14.23
CA ASP A 41 1.36 7.73 -13.66
C ASP A 41 2.39 7.25 -12.63
N ALA A 42 1.94 6.46 -11.67
CA ALA A 42 2.75 5.86 -10.63
C ALA A 42 2.30 4.42 -10.33
N VAL A 43 3.28 3.57 -10.05
CA VAL A 43 3.14 2.28 -9.39
C VAL A 43 3.62 2.43 -7.96
N PHE A 44 2.86 1.87 -7.03
CA PHE A 44 3.26 1.74 -5.63
C PHE A 44 3.00 0.32 -5.16
N SER A 45 4.06 -0.35 -4.70
CA SER A 45 4.03 -1.72 -4.18
C SER A 45 4.46 -1.73 -2.71
N LEU A 46 3.70 -2.46 -1.90
CA LEU A 46 3.91 -2.62 -0.46
C LEU A 46 4.00 -4.09 -0.11
N LEU A 47 4.93 -4.46 0.76
CA LEU A 47 4.88 -5.71 1.51
C LEU A 47 4.27 -5.42 2.88
N VAL A 48 3.17 -6.09 3.20
CA VAL A 48 2.39 -5.84 4.40
C VAL A 48 2.26 -7.11 5.23
N GLU A 49 2.56 -7.01 6.51
CA GLU A 49 2.35 -8.04 7.51
C GLU A 49 1.07 -7.76 8.30
N GLY A 50 0.22 -8.77 8.46
CA GLY A 50 -1.01 -8.63 9.23
C GLY A 50 -1.72 -9.93 9.54
N ASN A 51 -2.75 -9.83 10.38
CA ASN A 51 -3.72 -10.90 10.63
C ASN A 51 -4.96 -10.68 9.74
N TRP A 52 -4.86 -11.04 8.47
CA TRP A 52 -5.92 -10.80 7.50
C TRP A 52 -7.20 -11.60 7.73
N ASN A 53 -7.15 -12.65 8.55
CA ASN A 53 -8.35 -13.38 8.98
C ASN A 53 -9.24 -12.54 9.90
N HIS A 54 -8.71 -11.46 10.49
CA HIS A 54 -9.45 -10.51 11.33
C HIS A 54 -10.13 -9.40 10.52
N ILE A 55 -9.79 -9.28 9.23
CA ILE A 55 -10.27 -8.23 8.32
C ILE A 55 -11.38 -8.76 7.39
N ALA A 56 -11.60 -10.09 7.37
CA ALA A 56 -12.56 -10.78 6.49
C ALA A 56 -13.99 -10.82 7.07
#